data_AF-A0A1M6QH61-F1
#
_entry.id   AF-A0A1M6QH61-F1
#
_cell.length_a   1.000
_cell.length_b   1.000
_cell.length_c   1.000
_cell.angle_alpha   90.00
_cell.angle_beta   90.00
_cell.angle_gamma   90.00
#
_symmetry.space_group_name_H-M   'P 1'
#
loop_
_entity.id
_entity.type
_entity.pdbx_description
1 polymer ?
#
loop_
_entity_poly.entity_id
_entity_poly.type
_entity_poly.pdbx_seq_one_letter_code
_entity_poly.pdbx_strand_id
1 'polypeptide(L)'
;MSLFLHSLFAYSTIFLNFLAAILYALNYIILKDERVLKYAIVFHGVSVVTSVFAAINGLYVSNIPLVASKLPFIWGFPHKWNGLFLSLVNLVTFALVWLKREALGRKLLYISILLILLLFLQTLTGWMIKLVFFA
;
A
#
# COMPACT_ATOMS: atom_id res chain seq x y z
N MET A 1 -0.92 -21.77 -3.94
CA MET A 1 -0.42 -20.71 -4.84
C MET A 1 -0.87 -19.31 -4.42
N SER A 2 -2.18 -19.06 -4.27
CA SER A 2 -2.74 -17.73 -3.97
C SER A 2 -2.23 -17.08 -2.67
N LEU A 3 -2.00 -17.86 -1.60
CA LEU A 3 -1.46 -17.35 -0.33
C LEU A 3 -0.03 -16.78 -0.49
N PHE A 4 0.80 -17.49 -1.25
CA PHE A 4 2.18 -17.06 -1.55
C PHE A 4 2.18 -15.81 -2.42
N LEU A 5 1.38 -15.80 -3.48
CA LEU A 5 1.22 -14.65 -4.37
C LEU A 5 0.69 -13.42 -3.63
N HIS A 6 -0.34 -13.58 -2.79
CA HIS A 6 -0.86 -12.50 -1.95
C HIS A 6 0.25 -11.91 -1.08
N SER A 7 1.01 -12.76 -0.40
CA SER A 7 2.11 -12.32 0.47
C SER A 7 3.19 -11.57 -0.30
N LEU A 8 3.64 -12.13 -1.42
CA LEU A 8 4.64 -11.52 -2.30
C LEU A 8 4.20 -10.11 -2.73
N PHE A 9 3.01 -9.99 -3.31
CA PHE A 9 2.51 -8.71 -3.79
C PHE A 9 2.20 -7.72 -2.66
N ALA A 10 1.68 -8.20 -1.51
CA ALA A 10 1.41 -7.34 -0.36
C ALA A 10 2.70 -6.73 0.20
N TYR A 11 3.75 -7.54 0.41
CA TYR A 11 5.03 -7.04 0.92
C TYR A 11 5.73 -6.11 -0.09
N SER A 12 5.70 -6.44 -1.39
CA SER A 12 6.21 -5.55 -2.42
C SER A 12 5.44 -4.22 -2.44
N THR A 13 4.12 -4.25 -2.32
CA THR A 13 3.29 -3.04 -2.25
C THR A 13 3.69 -2.16 -1.07
N ILE A 14 3.81 -2.76 0.12
CA ILE A 14 4.17 -2.03 1.35
C ILE A 14 5.54 -1.37 1.19
N PHE A 15 6.54 -2.13 0.76
CA PHE A 15 7.90 -1.63 0.58
C PHE A 15 7.97 -0.50 -0.44
N LEU A 16 7.39 -0.69 -1.62
CA LEU A 16 7.43 0.29 -2.71
C LEU A 16 6.65 1.56 -2.37
N ASN A 17 5.48 1.45 -1.74
CA ASN A 17 4.74 2.63 -1.28
C ASN A 17 5.44 3.37 -0.17
N PHE A 18 6.09 2.66 0.75
CA PHE A 18 6.87 3.30 1.80
C PHE A 18 8.04 4.09 1.22
N LEU A 19 8.77 3.48 0.26
CA LEU A 19 9.87 4.15 -0.43
C LEU A 19 9.38 5.37 -1.24
N ALA A 20 8.29 5.24 -1.99
CA ALA A 20 7.68 6.35 -2.71
C ALA A 20 7.26 7.49 -1.76
N ALA A 21 6.59 7.17 -0.66
CA ALA A 21 6.15 8.15 0.33
C ALA A 21 7.33 8.91 0.97
N ILE A 22 8.41 8.20 1.34
CA ILE A 22 9.64 8.82 1.84
C ILE A 22 10.22 9.76 0.79
N LEU A 23 10.36 9.32 -0.46
CA LEU A 23 10.95 10.14 -1.52
C LEU A 23 10.09 11.38 -1.82
N TYR A 24 8.75 11.27 -1.82
CA TYR A 24 7.87 12.44 -1.93
C TYR A 24 8.07 13.43 -0.78
N ALA A 25 8.20 12.95 0.46
CA ALA A 25 8.41 13.80 1.63
C ALA A 25 9.78 14.48 1.58
N LEU A 26 10.84 13.71 1.32
CA LEU A 26 12.20 14.23 1.20
C LEU A 26 12.34 15.22 0.06
N ASN A 27 11.69 14.96 -1.09
CA ASN A 27 11.67 15.88 -2.21
C ASN A 27 11.07 17.23 -1.81
N TYR A 28 9.92 17.22 -1.14
CA TYR A 28 9.25 18.43 -0.73
C TYR A 28 10.01 19.21 0.36
N ILE A 29 10.51 18.52 1.38
CA ILE A 29 11.10 19.16 2.58
C ILE A 29 12.53 19.65 2.30
N ILE A 30 13.37 18.81 1.67
CA ILE A 30 14.82 19.03 1.63
C ILE A 30 15.34 19.07 0.19
N LEU A 31 15.12 18.00 -0.57
CA LEU A 31 15.92 17.73 -1.77
C LEU A 31 15.52 18.60 -2.96
N LYS A 32 14.21 18.84 -3.17
CA LYS A 32 13.66 19.63 -4.28
C LYS A 32 14.25 19.26 -5.65
N ASP A 33 14.61 17.99 -5.84
CA ASP A 33 15.31 17.48 -7.03
C ASP A 33 14.37 16.67 -7.93
N GLU A 34 14.28 17.04 -9.21
CA GLU A 34 13.38 16.38 -10.17
C GLU A 34 13.67 14.87 -10.35
N ARG A 35 14.94 14.44 -10.23
CA ARG A 35 15.33 13.02 -10.36
C ARG A 35 14.78 12.19 -9.22
N VAL A 36 14.84 12.73 -7.99
CA VAL A 36 14.26 12.08 -6.80
C VAL A 36 12.75 11.91 -6.99
N LEU A 37 12.08 12.93 -7.53
CA LEU A 37 10.65 12.87 -7.81
C LEU A 37 10.33 11.81 -8.87
N LYS A 38 11.14 11.70 -9.93
CA LYS A 38 11.01 10.65 -10.95
C LYS A 38 11.12 9.25 -10.35
N TYR A 39 12.10 9.00 -9.46
CA TYR A 39 12.20 7.72 -8.77
C TYR A 39 11.00 7.43 -7.86
N ALA A 40 10.52 8.43 -7.10
CA ALA A 40 9.33 8.30 -6.27
C ALA A 40 8.11 7.88 -7.10
N ILE A 41 7.94 8.51 -8.26
CA ILE A 41 6.87 8.22 -9.22
C ILE A 41 6.99 6.80 -9.79
N VAL A 42 8.20 6.36 -10.16
CA VAL A 42 8.42 5.00 -10.66
C VAL A 42 8.05 3.96 -9.60
N PHE A 43 8.55 4.11 -8.36
CA PHE A 43 8.20 3.20 -7.28
C PHE A 43 6.70 3.19 -6.97
N HIS A 44 6.06 4.37 -7.03
CA HIS A 44 4.61 4.50 -6.87
C HIS A 44 3.84 3.80 -8.01
N GLY A 45 4.30 3.93 -9.25
CA GLY A 45 3.70 3.24 -10.39
C GLY A 45 3.79 1.71 -10.26
N VAL A 46 4.95 1.20 -9.86
CA VAL A 46 5.12 -0.24 -9.60
C VAL A 46 4.27 -0.69 -8.41
N SER A 47 4.18 0.12 -7.35
CA SER A 47 3.34 -0.19 -6.18
C SER A 47 1.86 -0.26 -6.54
N VAL A 48 1.38 0.53 -7.51
CA VAL A 48 -0.01 0.43 -8.00
C VAL A 48 -0.25 -0.96 -8.57
N VAL A 49 0.62 -1.43 -9.46
CA VAL A 49 0.50 -2.75 -10.08
C VAL A 49 0.51 -3.85 -9.02
N THR A 50 1.49 -3.83 -8.10
CA THR A 50 1.57 -4.83 -7.04
C THR A 50 0.38 -4.76 -6.08
N SER A 51 -0.16 -3.56 -5.80
CA SER A 51 -1.33 -3.40 -4.91
C SER A 51 -2.59 -4.02 -5.50
N VAL A 52 -2.79 -3.90 -6.82
CA VAL A 52 -3.93 -4.51 -7.52
C VAL A 52 -3.83 -6.03 -7.43
N PHE A 53 -2.66 -6.59 -7.72
CA PHE A 53 -2.44 -8.03 -7.58
C PHE A 53 -2.60 -8.50 -6.12
N ALA A 54 -2.11 -7.73 -5.14
CA ALA A 54 -2.27 -8.04 -3.72
C ALA A 54 -3.74 -8.07 -3.32
N ALA A 55 -4.54 -7.09 -3.75
CA ALA A 55 -5.96 -7.00 -3.49
C ALA A 55 -6.74 -8.16 -4.11
N ILE A 56 -6.51 -8.46 -5.39
CA ILE A 56 -7.15 -9.59 -6.09
C ILE A 56 -6.82 -10.91 -5.38
N ASN A 57 -5.53 -11.19 -5.15
CA ASN A 57 -5.13 -12.42 -4.46
C ASN A 57 -5.62 -12.47 -3.01
N GLY A 58 -5.71 -11.33 -2.32
CA GLY A 58 -6.26 -11.23 -0.97
C GLY A 58 -7.75 -11.59 -0.91
N LEU A 59 -8.53 -11.16 -1.91
CA LEU A 59 -9.92 -11.55 -2.06
C LEU A 59 -10.06 -13.06 -2.25
N TYR A 60 -9.24 -13.65 -3.12
CA TYR A 60 -9.20 -15.12 -3.30
C TYR A 60 -8.82 -15.85 -2.01
N VAL A 61 -7.80 -15.37 -1.29
CA VAL A 61 -7.38 -15.97 0.00
C VAL A 61 -8.52 -15.88 1.03
N SER A 62 -9.28 -14.79 1.05
CA SER A 62 -10.40 -14.62 1.99
C SER A 62 -11.55 -15.62 1.78
N ASN A 63 -11.64 -16.24 0.60
CA ASN A 63 -12.65 -17.24 0.28
C ASN A 63 -12.17 -18.68 0.55
N ILE A 64 -10.92 -18.90 0.97
CA ILE A 64 -10.42 -20.23 1.33
C ILE A 64 -11.09 -20.66 2.64
N PRO A 65 -11.79 -21.80 2.70
CA PRO A 65 -12.56 -22.21 3.89
C PRO A 65 -11.73 -22.22 5.19
N LEU A 66 -10.49 -22.72 5.12
CA LEU A 66 -9.57 -22.76 6.26
C LEU A 66 -9.21 -21.36 6.79
N VAL A 67 -9.07 -20.38 5.90
CA VAL A 67 -8.77 -19.00 6.28
C VAL A 67 -10.02 -18.37 6.86
N ALA A 68 -11.17 -18.51 6.19
CA ALA A 68 -12.44 -17.94 6.63
C ALA A 68 -12.87 -18.47 8.01
N SER A 69 -12.66 -19.75 8.30
CA SER A 69 -13.03 -20.35 9.59
C SER A 69 -12.18 -19.89 10.77
N LYS A 70 -10.98 -19.36 10.50
CA LYS A 70 -10.00 -18.99 11.53
C LYS A 70 -9.76 -17.47 11.62
N LEU A 71 -10.30 -16.69 10.67
CA LEU A 71 -10.09 -15.25 10.58
C LEU A 71 -10.96 -14.49 11.58
N PRO A 72 -10.40 -13.93 12.67
CA PRO A 72 -11.19 -13.13 13.60
C PRO A 72 -11.69 -11.88 12.86
N PHE A 73 -13.00 -11.67 12.91
CA PHE A 73 -13.65 -10.58 12.19
C PHE A 73 -13.02 -9.21 12.50
N ILE A 74 -12.68 -8.96 13.76
CA ILE A 74 -12.10 -7.70 14.24
C ILE A 74 -10.79 -7.32 13.54
N TRP A 75 -10.04 -8.30 13.00
CA TRP A 75 -8.81 -8.05 12.24
C TRP A 75 -8.99 -8.31 10.74
N GLY A 76 -9.77 -9.33 10.37
CA GLY A 76 -10.03 -9.70 8.99
C GLY A 76 -10.79 -8.66 8.19
N PHE A 77 -11.85 -8.10 8.79
CA PHE A 77 -12.64 -7.05 8.15
C PHE A 77 -11.80 -5.80 7.84
N PRO A 78 -11.15 -5.14 8.82
CA PRO A 78 -10.37 -3.95 8.53
C PRO A 78 -9.17 -4.24 7.62
N HIS A 79 -8.51 -5.40 7.74
CA HIS A 79 -7.39 -5.75 6.85
C HIS A 79 -7.81 -5.85 5.38
N LYS A 80 -8.95 -6.51 5.11
CA LYS A 80 -9.49 -6.69 3.76
C LYS A 80 -9.88 -5.35 3.14
N TRP A 81 -10.66 -4.56 3.86
CA TRP A 81 -11.16 -3.28 3.36
C TRP A 81 -10.07 -2.23 3.26
N ASN A 82 -9.14 -2.16 4.21
CA ASN A 82 -7.99 -1.27 4.12
C ASN A 82 -7.06 -1.67 2.96
N GLY A 83 -6.89 -2.96 2.66
CA GLY A 83 -6.11 -3.40 1.50
C GLY A 83 -6.72 -2.93 0.17
N LEU A 84 -8.04 -3.03 0.02
CA LEU A 84 -8.76 -2.51 -1.15
C LEU A 84 -8.69 -0.98 -1.23
N PHE A 85 -8.95 -0.31 -0.11
CA PHE A 85 -8.91 1.14 -0.02
C PHE A 85 -7.50 1.69 -0.33
N LEU A 86 -6.46 1.06 0.21
CA LEU A 86 -5.07 1.37 -0.09
C LEU A 86 -4.80 1.25 -1.59
N SER A 87 -5.25 0.18 -2.25
CA SER A 87 -5.05 0.02 -3.70
C SER A 87 -5.72 1.14 -4.51
N LEU A 88 -6.94 1.54 -4.14
CA LEU A 88 -7.64 2.66 -4.76
C LEU A 88 -6.94 4.00 -4.52
N VAL A 89 -6.56 4.28 -3.26
CA VAL A 89 -5.81 5.49 -2.91
C VAL A 89 -4.52 5.55 -3.69
N ASN A 90 -3.79 4.43 -3.75
CA ASN A 90 -2.53 4.31 -4.47
C ASN A 90 -2.69 4.64 -5.97
N LEU A 91 -3.73 4.11 -6.61
CA LEU A 91 -4.04 4.42 -8.01
C LEU A 91 -4.35 5.91 -8.21
N VAL A 92 -5.20 6.48 -7.37
CA VAL A 92 -5.64 7.88 -7.47
C VAL A 92 -4.47 8.84 -7.21
N THR A 93 -3.71 8.61 -6.14
CA THR A 93 -2.56 9.46 -5.81
C THR A 93 -1.47 9.32 -6.86
N PHE A 94 -1.23 8.13 -7.41
CA PHE A 94 -0.31 7.96 -8.53
C PHE A 94 -0.77 8.79 -9.74
N ALA A 95 -2.04 8.68 -10.16
CA ALA A 95 -2.57 9.45 -11.27
C ALA A 95 -2.43 10.96 -11.05
N LEU A 96 -2.74 11.44 -9.83
CA LEU A 96 -2.58 12.84 -9.45
C LEU A 96 -1.11 13.29 -9.54
N VAL A 97 -0.17 12.50 -9.02
CA VAL A 97 1.26 12.83 -9.07
C VAL A 97 1.78 12.78 -10.50
N TRP A 98 1.47 11.72 -11.24
CA TRP A 98 1.91 11.53 -12.61
C TRP A 98 1.51 12.72 -13.51
N LEU A 99 0.24 13.14 -13.41
CA LEU A 99 -0.34 14.17 -14.28
C LEU A 99 -0.06 15.60 -13.81
N LYS A 100 0.08 15.84 -12.49
CA LYS A 100 0.14 17.20 -11.92
C LYS A 100 1.38 17.48 -11.09
N ARG A 101 2.46 16.71 -11.22
CA ARG A 101 3.68 16.82 -10.38
C ARG A 101 4.20 18.24 -10.16
N GLU A 102 4.20 19.09 -11.19
CA GLU A 102 4.69 20.47 -11.12
C GLU A 102 3.82 21.38 -10.23
N ALA A 103 2.54 21.07 -10.07
CA ALA A 103 1.56 21.86 -9.32
C ALA A 103 1.28 21.32 -7.90
N LEU A 104 1.96 20.26 -7.47
CA LEU A 104 1.63 19.59 -6.21
C LEU A 104 2.24 20.25 -4.98
N GLY A 105 3.50 20.71 -5.04
CA GLY A 105 4.17 21.35 -3.91
C GLY A 105 3.92 20.61 -2.58
N ARG A 106 3.32 21.31 -1.60
CA ARG A 106 2.98 20.74 -0.27
C ARG A 106 2.05 19.52 -0.28
N LYS A 107 1.30 19.32 -1.36
CA LYS A 107 0.41 18.16 -1.50
C LYS A 107 1.19 16.85 -1.58
N LEU A 108 2.46 16.88 -2.01
CA LEU A 108 3.34 15.71 -1.95
C LEU A 108 3.53 15.22 -0.51
N LEU A 109 3.69 16.13 0.45
CA LEU A 109 3.78 15.77 1.87
C LEU A 109 2.48 15.15 2.40
N TYR A 110 1.31 15.70 2.02
CA TYR A 110 0.03 15.13 2.42
C TYR A 110 -0.19 13.73 1.84
N ILE A 111 0.22 13.51 0.58
CA ILE A 111 0.20 12.19 -0.04
C ILE A 111 1.13 11.23 0.71
N SER A 112 2.35 11.65 1.05
CA SER A 112 3.28 10.84 1.84
C SER A 112 2.69 10.41 3.19
N ILE A 113 2.13 11.37 3.94
CA ILE A 113 1.52 11.09 5.25
C ILE A 113 0.35 10.12 5.10
N LEU A 114 -0.54 10.35 4.14
CA LEU A 114 -1.67 9.47 3.87
C LEU A 114 -1.22 8.05 3.54
N LEU A 115 -0.26 7.89 2.63
CA LEU A 115 0.27 6.59 2.26
C LEU A 115 0.88 5.87 3.48
N ILE A 116 1.69 6.56 4.29
CA ILE A 116 2.31 5.99 5.49
C ILE A 116 1.25 5.53 6.50
N LEU A 117 0.20 6.33 6.74
CA LEU A 117 -0.88 5.97 7.66
C LEU A 117 -1.63 4.71 7.19
N LEU A 118 -1.96 4.63 5.90
CA LEU A 118 -2.66 3.47 5.34
C LEU A 118 -1.79 2.21 5.32
N LEU A 119 -0.49 2.36 5.05
CA LEU A 119 0.49 1.28 5.15
C LEU A 119 0.65 0.78 6.58
N PHE A 120 0.70 1.69 7.54
CA PHE A 120 0.76 1.34 8.96
C PHE A 120 -0.47 0.54 9.37
N LEU A 121 -1.67 1.00 9.02
CA LEU A 121 -2.92 0.28 9.29
C LEU A 121 -2.97 -1.09 8.61
N GLN A 122 -2.49 -1.19 7.36
CA GLN A 122 -2.45 -2.46 6.64
C GLN A 122 -1.50 -3.46 7.29
N THR A 123 -0.32 -2.97 7.71
CA THR A 123 0.70 -3.78 8.36
C THR A 123 0.22 -4.22 9.74
N LEU A 124 -0.33 -3.31 10.55
CA LEU A 124 -0.85 -3.60 11.87
C LEU A 124 -1.93 -4.69 11.82
N THR A 125 -2.94 -4.51 10.98
CA THR A 125 -4.04 -5.49 10.85
C THR A 125 -3.55 -6.84 10.31
N GLY A 126 -2.62 -6.85 9.35
CA GLY A 126 -2.02 -8.09 8.83
C GLY A 126 -1.16 -8.82 9.87
N TRP A 127 -0.44 -8.08 10.70
CA TRP A 127 0.33 -8.63 11.82
C TRP A 127 -0.57 -9.19 12.92
N MET A 128 -1.66 -8.50 13.28
CA MET A 128 -2.61 -9.00 14.28
C MET A 128 -3.27 -10.30 13.81
N ILE A 129 -3.60 -10.42 12.52
CA ILE A 129 -4.05 -11.68 11.92
C ILE A 129 -3.00 -12.78 12.15
N LYS A 130 -1.72 -12.53 11.82
CA LYS A 130 -0.67 -13.54 12.04
C LYS A 130 -0.53 -13.94 13.51
N LEU A 131 -0.51 -12.99 14.42
CA LEU A 131 -0.37 -13.28 15.86
C LEU A 131 -1.54 -14.08 16.39
N VAL A 132 -2.77 -13.80 15.96
CA VAL A 132 -3.95 -14.55 16.45
C VAL A 132 -4.07 -15.94 15.80
N PHE A 133 -3.57 -16.13 14.58
CA PHE A 133 -3.65 -17.42 13.87
C PHE A 133 -2.51 -18.40 14.15
N PHE A 134 -1.32 -17.87 14.46
CA PHE A 134 -0.11 -18.66 14.64
C PHE A 134 0.43 -18.62 16.08
N ALA A 135 -0.34 -18.05 17.02
CA ALA A 135 -0.11 -18.23 18.46
C ALA A 135 -0.71 -19.55 18.96
#